data_AF-A0A9E5W3F4-F1
#
_entry.id   AF-A0A9E5W3F4-F1
#
_cell.length_a   1.000
_cell.length_b   1.000
_cell.length_c   1.000
_cell.angle_alpha   90.00
_cell.angle_beta   90.00
_cell.angle_gamma   90.00
#
_symmetry.space_group_name_H-M   'P 1'
#
loop_
_entity.id
_entity.type
_entity.pdbx_description
1 polymer ?
#
loop_
_entity_poly.entity_id
_entity_poly.type
_entity_poly.pdbx_seq_one_letter_code
_entity_poly.pdbx_strand_id
1 'polypeptide(L)'
;IDETHELIGEDKREHFLLDLWRGTMRLSKYKMQTRGRIIVVLVRLDINGAPHTNPDGQILDGTHLHIYRESFDDKWAYPIDPEEFHDVENAGAAFKDFCRFCHIEEIPPYQGVLF
;
A
#
# COMPACT_ATOMS: atom_id res chain seq x y z
N ILE A 1 -0.61 4.65 -13.11
CA ILE A 1 -1.52 3.56 -13.53
C ILE A 1 -2.20 3.12 -12.26
N ASP A 2 -3.52 2.97 -12.32
CA ASP A 2 -4.35 2.65 -11.16
C ASP A 2 -4.94 1.27 -11.50
N GLU A 3 -4.48 0.23 -10.81
CA GLU A 3 -4.92 -1.15 -10.98
C GLU A 3 -5.49 -1.66 -9.65
N THR A 4 -6.56 -2.45 -9.71
CA THR A 4 -7.11 -3.15 -8.54
C THR A 4 -7.22 -4.63 -8.89
N HIS A 5 -6.61 -5.48 -8.07
CA HIS A 5 -6.66 -6.93 -8.18
C HIS A 5 -7.53 -7.49 -7.07
N GLU A 6 -8.50 -8.34 -7.41
CA GLU A 6 -9.28 -9.07 -6.41
C GLU A 6 -8.48 -10.26 -5.89
N LEU A 7 -8.46 -10.43 -4.56
CA LEU A 7 -7.83 -11.55 -3.88
C LEU A 7 -8.89 -12.29 -3.05
N ILE A 8 -8.72 -13.59 -2.91
CA ILE A 8 -9.63 -14.46 -2.14
C ILE A 8 -8.85 -15.06 -0.98
N GLY A 9 -9.37 -14.94 0.23
CA GLY A 9 -8.76 -15.55 1.41
C GLY A 9 -8.97 -17.07 1.46
N GLU A 10 -8.36 -17.72 2.46
CA GLU A 10 -8.63 -19.14 2.74
C GLU A 10 -10.12 -19.39 3.03
N ASP A 11 -10.77 -18.51 3.81
CA ASP A 11 -12.24 -18.44 3.87
C ASP A 11 -12.74 -17.68 2.63
N LYS A 12 -13.38 -18.41 1.72
CA LYS A 12 -13.90 -17.90 0.44
C LYS A 12 -15.01 -16.85 0.58
N ARG A 13 -15.47 -16.56 1.80
CA ARG A 13 -16.40 -15.45 2.09
C ARG A 13 -15.66 -14.11 2.23
N GLU A 14 -14.36 -14.15 2.51
CA GLU A 14 -13.51 -12.98 2.64
C GLU A 14 -12.88 -12.65 1.29
N HIS A 15 -13.16 -11.44 0.82
CA HIS A 15 -12.61 -10.90 -0.41
C HIS A 15 -11.74 -9.69 -0.07
N PHE A 16 -10.54 -9.64 -0.64
CA PHE A 16 -9.61 -8.54 -0.46
C PHE A 16 -9.36 -7.85 -1.80
N LEU A 17 -8.90 -6.60 -1.71
CA LEU A 17 -8.52 -5.80 -2.86
C LEU A 17 -7.07 -5.38 -2.69
N LEU A 18 -6.27 -5.59 -3.74
CA LEU A 18 -4.92 -5.07 -3.85
C LEU A 18 -4.92 -3.94 -4.87
N ASP A 19 -4.74 -2.72 -4.38
CA ASP A 19 -4.64 -1.53 -5.23
C ASP A 19 -3.17 -1.22 -5.51
N LEU A 20 -2.82 -1.10 -6.79
CA LEU A 20 -1.51 -0.65 -7.26
C LEU A 20 -1.64 0.73 -7.87
N TRP A 21 -0.88 1.68 -7.33
CA TRP A 21 -0.90 3.06 -7.78
C TRP A 21 0.51 3.62 -7.96
N ARG A 22 0.75 4.28 -9.09
CA ARG A 22 1.96 5.08 -9.32
C ARG A 22 1.59 6.50 -9.69
N GLY A 23 1.94 7.43 -8.82
CA GLY A 23 1.68 8.85 -9.00
C GLY A 23 2.54 9.49 -10.09
N THR A 24 1.90 10.30 -10.93
CA THR A 24 2.57 11.34 -11.71
C THR A 24 2.13 12.72 -11.19
N MET A 25 3.06 13.62 -10.93
CA MET A 25 2.74 15.01 -10.57
C MET A 25 2.26 15.76 -11.83
N ARG A 26 1.03 16.30 -11.80
CA ARG A 26 0.47 17.15 -12.86
C ARG A 26 -0.31 18.31 -12.23
N LEU A 27 -0.04 19.53 -12.69
CA LEU A 27 -0.64 20.78 -12.16
C LEU A 27 -2.17 20.88 -12.35
N SER A 28 -2.77 20.08 -13.24
CA SER A 28 -4.21 20.03 -13.50
C SER A 28 -4.93 18.85 -12.82
N LYS A 29 -4.29 18.15 -11.88
CA LYS A 29 -4.84 16.93 -11.26
C LYS A 29 -6.02 17.26 -10.35
N TYR A 30 -7.19 16.66 -10.61
CA TYR A 30 -8.33 16.66 -9.70
C TYR A 30 -8.88 15.23 -9.54
N LYS A 31 -9.42 14.91 -8.35
CA LYS A 31 -9.98 13.60 -7.98
C LYS A 31 -11.38 13.83 -7.40
N MET A 32 -12.37 13.06 -7.85
CA MET A 32 -13.72 13.04 -7.26
C MET A 32 -14.20 11.60 -7.11
N GLN A 33 -14.78 11.25 -5.96
CA GLN A 33 -15.08 9.88 -5.55
C GLN A 33 -16.34 9.85 -4.69
N THR A 34 -17.24 8.88 -4.92
CA THR A 34 -18.29 8.48 -3.97
C THR A 34 -18.21 6.96 -3.75
N ARG A 35 -18.22 6.52 -2.48
CA ARG A 35 -18.07 5.11 -2.09
C ARG A 35 -19.29 4.64 -1.28
N GLY A 36 -19.63 3.35 -1.40
CA GLY A 36 -20.56 2.63 -0.52
C GLY A 36 -19.89 1.36 0.02
N ARG A 37 -20.15 1.01 1.29
CA ARG A 37 -19.41 0.07 2.18
C ARG A 37 -18.05 0.62 2.65
N ILE A 38 -17.67 0.26 3.88
CA ILE A 38 -16.40 0.67 4.50
C ILE A 38 -15.29 -0.18 3.89
N ILE A 39 -14.35 0.47 3.21
CA ILE A 39 -13.10 -0.17 2.78
C ILE A 39 -12.09 0.09 3.88
N VAL A 40 -11.66 -0.98 4.56
CA VAL A 40 -10.58 -0.92 5.57
C VAL A 40 -9.27 -1.20 4.85
N VAL A 41 -8.31 -0.28 4.97
CA VAL A 41 -6.95 -0.47 4.43
C VAL A 41 -6.15 -1.27 5.46
N LEU A 42 -5.79 -2.51 5.12
CA LEU A 42 -5.05 -3.40 6.01
C LEU A 42 -3.57 -3.06 6.08
N VAL A 43 -2.93 -2.89 4.93
CA VAL A 43 -1.52 -2.49 4.81
C VAL A 43 -1.38 -1.57 3.59
N ARG A 44 -0.64 -0.47 3.73
CA ARG A 44 -0.26 0.40 2.60
C ARG A 44 1.22 0.74 2.67
N LEU A 45 1.95 0.43 1.61
CA LEU A 45 3.34 0.84 1.43
C LEU A 45 3.40 2.13 0.61
N ASP A 46 3.91 3.20 1.20
CA ASP A 46 4.17 4.46 0.51
C ASP A 46 5.67 4.58 0.26
N ILE A 47 6.08 4.53 -1.02
CA ILE A 47 7.49 4.67 -1.44
C ILE A 47 7.74 6.11 -1.87
N ASN A 48 8.78 6.74 -1.28
CA ASN A 48 9.10 8.14 -1.51
C ASN A 48 7.87 9.06 -1.33
N GLY A 49 7.04 8.73 -0.33
CA GLY A 49 5.81 9.43 -0.01
C GLY A 49 6.05 10.82 0.61
N ALA A 50 4.96 11.59 0.72
CA ALA A 50 4.98 12.81 1.53
C ALA A 50 5.16 12.44 3.02
N PRO A 51 5.72 13.34 3.85
CA PRO A 51 5.80 13.12 5.29
C PRO A 51 4.46 12.73 5.90
N HIS A 52 4.47 11.71 6.76
CA HIS A 52 3.31 11.23 7.50
C HIS A 52 3.46 11.57 8.99
N THR A 53 2.36 11.96 9.63
CA THR A 53 2.31 12.23 11.07
C THR A 53 1.41 11.20 11.73
N ASN A 54 1.99 10.38 12.60
CA ASN A 54 1.26 9.42 13.40
C ASN A 54 0.35 10.12 14.44
N PRO A 55 -0.68 9.42 14.95
CA PRO A 55 -1.59 9.97 15.96
C PRO A 55 -0.93 10.44 17.25
N ASP A 56 0.26 9.94 17.59
CA ASP A 56 1.06 10.37 18.74
C ASP A 56 1.99 11.57 18.45
N GLY A 57 1.99 12.06 17.21
CA GLY A 57 2.82 13.17 16.76
C GLY A 57 4.18 12.76 16.20
N GLN A 58 4.54 11.47 16.18
CA GLN A 58 5.76 11.02 15.48
C GLN A 58 5.64 11.31 13.98
N ILE A 59 6.70 11.86 13.39
CA ILE A 59 6.77 12.15 11.95
C ILE A 59 7.67 11.12 11.27
N LEU A 60 7.20 10.60 10.13
CA LEU A 60 7.95 9.72 9.24
C LEU A 60 8.11 10.42 7.89
N ASP A 61 9.35 10.56 7.44
CA ASP A 61 9.67 11.15 6.14
C ASP A 61 9.93 10.07 5.10
N GLY A 62 9.51 10.31 3.85
CA GLY A 62 9.84 9.44 2.71
C GLY A 62 9.08 8.11 2.72
N THR A 63 9.81 7.00 2.62
CA THR A 63 9.22 5.64 2.51
C THR A 63 8.78 5.10 3.87
N HIS A 64 7.52 4.71 4.00
CA HIS A 64 6.93 4.19 5.24
C HIS A 64 5.78 3.22 4.97
N LEU A 65 5.46 2.40 5.98
CA LEU A 65 4.44 1.36 5.91
C LEU A 65 3.29 1.66 6.87
N HIS A 66 2.09 1.86 6.34
CA HIS A 66 0.86 1.91 7.12
C HIS A 66 0.36 0.51 7.42
N ILE A 67 0.00 0.26 8.68
CA ILE A 67 -0.62 -1.00 9.12
C ILE A 67 -1.90 -0.66 9.85
N TYR A 68 -2.97 -1.38 9.52
CA TYR A 68 -4.26 -1.24 10.17
C TYR A 68 -4.11 -1.38 11.69
N ARG A 69 -4.68 -0.41 12.39
CA ARG A 69 -4.84 -0.47 13.84
C ARG A 69 -6.27 -0.14 14.20
N GLU A 70 -6.90 -1.00 14.99
CA GLU A 70 -8.27 -0.80 15.45
C GLU A 70 -8.47 0.60 16.05
N SER A 71 -9.58 1.25 15.70
CA SER A 71 -9.90 2.66 16.02
C SER A 71 -9.05 3.74 15.33
N PHE A 72 -8.03 3.37 14.54
CA PHE A 72 -7.16 4.30 13.82
C PHE A 72 -7.11 4.04 12.30
N ASP A 73 -7.68 2.94 11.82
CA ASP A 73 -7.58 2.50 10.42
C ASP A 73 -6.11 2.48 9.97
N ASP A 74 -5.77 3.13 8.85
CA ASP A 74 -4.42 3.24 8.31
C ASP A 74 -3.63 4.46 8.82
N LYS A 75 -4.06 5.11 9.92
CA LYS A 75 -3.37 6.32 10.41
C LYS A 75 -1.99 6.05 11.03
N TRP A 76 -1.73 4.82 11.46
CA TRP A 76 -0.41 4.45 11.99
C TRP A 76 0.49 3.97 10.86
N ALA A 77 1.68 4.56 10.78
CA ALA A 77 2.75 4.09 9.93
C ALA A 77 4.05 3.85 10.71
N TYR A 78 4.92 3.09 10.09
CA TYR A 78 6.18 2.63 10.65
C TYR A 78 7.31 2.83 9.63
N PRO A 79 8.56 3.04 10.08
CA PRO A 79 9.69 2.97 9.18
C PRO A 79 9.77 1.58 8.54
N ILE A 80 10.32 1.52 7.34
CA ILE A 80 10.55 0.25 6.66
C ILE A 80 11.58 -0.58 7.42
N ASP A 81 11.25 -1.84 7.66
CA ASP A 81 12.21 -2.84 8.13
C ASP A 81 12.99 -3.39 6.92
N PRO A 82 14.32 -3.20 6.84
CA PRO A 82 15.13 -3.68 5.73
C PRO A 82 15.21 -5.21 5.64
N GLU A 83 14.87 -5.94 6.71
CA GLU A 83 14.75 -7.41 6.68
C GLU A 83 13.43 -7.85 6.02
N GLU A 84 12.41 -6.96 6.00
CA GLU A 84 11.15 -7.22 5.33
C GLU A 84 11.12 -6.66 3.90
N PHE A 85 11.75 -5.51 3.67
CA PHE A 85 11.79 -4.83 2.37
C PHE A 85 13.23 -4.52 1.97
N HIS A 86 13.79 -5.33 1.09
CA HIS A 86 15.22 -5.37 0.83
C HIS A 86 15.67 -4.35 -0.22
N ASP A 87 14.80 -4.03 -1.18
CA ASP A 87 15.08 -3.09 -2.27
C ASP A 87 13.81 -2.29 -2.63
N VAL A 88 13.57 -1.23 -1.87
CA VAL A 88 12.42 -0.33 -2.06
C VAL A 88 12.56 0.58 -3.29
N GLU A 89 13.77 0.75 -3.83
CA GLU A 89 14.03 1.55 -5.03
C GLU A 89 13.69 0.77 -6.31
N ASN A 90 13.81 -0.56 -6.26
CA ASN A 90 13.30 -1.43 -7.30
C ASN A 90 11.82 -1.75 -7.06
N ALA A 91 10.94 -1.07 -7.79
CA ALA A 91 9.50 -1.23 -7.66
C ALA A 91 9.03 -2.71 -7.78
N GLY A 92 9.71 -3.51 -8.60
CA GLY A 92 9.36 -4.93 -8.75
C GLY A 92 9.83 -5.81 -7.60
N ALA A 93 10.92 -5.46 -6.92
CA ALA A 93 11.37 -6.12 -5.70
C ALA A 93 10.48 -5.68 -4.52
N ALA A 94 10.26 -4.38 -4.36
CA ALA A 94 9.36 -3.81 -3.36
C ALA A 94 7.95 -4.43 -3.43
N PHE A 95 7.41 -4.63 -4.64
CA PHE A 95 6.11 -5.27 -4.81
C PHE A 95 6.10 -6.73 -4.34
N LYS A 96 7.15 -7.51 -4.64
CA LYS A 96 7.27 -8.89 -4.17
C LYS A 96 7.39 -8.98 -2.65
N ASP A 97 8.20 -8.10 -2.06
CA ASP A 97 8.35 -8.01 -0.62
C ASP A 97 7.03 -7.61 0.06
N PHE A 98 6.29 -6.67 -0.53
CA PHE A 98 4.96 -6.29 -0.07
C PHE A 98 3.96 -7.45 -0.13
N CYS A 99 3.94 -8.20 -1.24
CA CYS A 99 3.11 -9.40 -1.35
C CYS A 99 3.47 -10.44 -0.28
N ARG A 100 4.76 -10.68 -0.05
CA ARG A 100 5.24 -11.61 0.99
C ARG A 100 4.80 -11.14 2.39
N PHE A 101 5.00 -9.86 2.71
CA PHE A 101 4.58 -9.27 3.99
C PHE A 101 3.07 -9.40 4.23
N CYS A 102 2.27 -9.26 3.17
CA CYS A 102 0.81 -9.42 3.22
C CYS A 102 0.33 -10.88 3.12
N HIS A 103 1.24 -11.86 3.04
CA HIS A 103 0.93 -13.28 2.78
C HIS A 103 0.10 -13.51 1.50
N ILE A 104 0.39 -12.76 0.44
CA ILE A 104 -0.20 -12.98 -0.90
C ILE A 104 0.61 -14.07 -1.60
N GLU A 105 0.06 -15.27 -1.71
CA GLU A 105 0.73 -16.43 -2.31
C GLU A 105 0.75 -16.36 -3.85
N GLU A 106 -0.40 -16.07 -4.46
CA GLU A 106 -0.54 -15.91 -5.90
C GLU A 106 -0.31 -14.45 -6.29
N ILE A 107 0.96 -14.06 -6.47
CA ILE A 107 1.34 -12.69 -6.85
C ILE A 107 0.69 -12.33 -8.20
N PRO A 108 -0.18 -11.30 -8.26
CA PRO A 108 -0.82 -10.88 -9.50
C PRO A 108 0.21 -10.46 -10.55
N PRO A 109 -0.10 -10.62 -11.85
CA PRO A 109 0.78 -10.15 -12.91
C PRO A 109 0.94 -8.63 -12.80
N TYR A 110 2.19 -8.17 -12.82
CA TYR A 110 2.54 -6.76 -12.75
C TYR A 110 3.61 -6.45 -13.79
N GLN A 111 3.62 -5.22 -14.31
CA GLN A 111 4.72 -4.78 -15.16
C GLN A 111 5.91 -4.47 -14.26
N GLY A 112 6.96 -5.31 -14.34
CA GLY A 112 8.20 -5.16 -13.55
C GLY A 112 8.97 -3.86 -13.81
N VAL A 113 8.55 -3.10 -14.82
CA VAL A 113 8.92 -1.71 -15.03
C VAL A 113 7.63 -0.91 -14.91
N LEU A 114 7.28 -0.51 -13.69
CA LEU A 114 6.36 0.60 -13.51
C LEU A 114 7.08 1.83 -14.09
N PHE A 115 6.75 2.24 -15.32
CA PHE A 115 7.32 3.42 -15.97
C PHE A 115 6.85 4.73 -15.32
#